data_AF-A0A944SJS9-F1
#
_entry.id   AF-A0A944SJS9-F1
#
_cell.length_a   1.000
_cell.length_b   1.000
_cell.length_c   1.000
_cell.angle_alpha   90.00
_cell.angle_beta   90.00
_cell.angle_gamma   90.00
#
_symmetry.space_group_name_H-M   'P 1'
#
loop_
_entity.id
_entity.type
_entity.pdbx_description
1 polymer ?
#
loop_
_entity_poly.entity_id
_entity_poly.type
_entity_poly.pdbx_seq_one_letter_code
_entity_poly.pdbx_strand_id
1 'polypeptide(L)'
;MASAVVGLAVVFPLLRTKGFGFFIGSFALGEFVRLIWVKFHFPFGGPRGMIGIPSIELSDIDFYEAIPYYYLVLLFTIACLAILYRIDLSRTGKVLKAIYADEDLSRCIGINVARYRAMAFSVSAFFAGIAGVLLAHRLGAIDPKNFDVNTMVYLVIWVVVGGVGSFWGPLIGVAVMMLVGEAARPLAEWRPLLFGGILIVFLTLLPGGLDSLMSKVREMLDKRTADGTEKI
;
A
#
# COMPACT_ATOMS: atom_id res chain seq x y z
N MET A 1 -11.52 -13.39 1.38
CA MET A 1 -10.88 -14.65 1.84
C MET A 1 -10.13 -15.37 0.72
N ALA A 2 -10.75 -15.59 -0.45
CA ALA A 2 -10.07 -16.20 -1.60
C ALA A 2 -8.76 -15.47 -2.00
N SER A 3 -8.74 -14.14 -2.00
CA SER A 3 -7.55 -13.34 -2.28
C SER A 3 -6.36 -13.63 -1.35
N ALA A 4 -6.62 -13.86 -0.06
CA ALA A 4 -5.58 -14.16 0.92
C ALA A 4 -4.95 -15.54 0.68
N VAL A 5 -5.79 -16.54 0.35
CA VAL A 5 -5.34 -17.91 0.07
C VAL A 5 -4.54 -17.96 -1.23
N VAL A 6 -5.07 -17.36 -2.30
CA VAL A 6 -4.39 -17.28 -3.60
C VAL A 6 -3.08 -16.52 -3.45
N GLY A 7 -3.10 -15.37 -2.76
CA GLY A 7 -1.90 -14.60 -2.47
C GLY A 7 -0.84 -15.43 -1.74
N LEU A 8 -1.21 -16.12 -0.67
CA LEU A 8 -0.26 -16.95 0.09
C LEU A 8 0.31 -18.08 -0.78
N ALA A 9 -0.51 -18.75 -1.58
CA ALA A 9 -0.04 -19.80 -2.49
C ALA A 9 0.97 -19.26 -3.51
N VAL A 10 0.68 -18.10 -4.08
CA VAL A 10 1.50 -17.45 -5.10
C VAL A 10 2.83 -16.93 -4.51
N VAL A 11 2.82 -16.39 -3.29
CA VAL A 11 4.02 -15.84 -2.63
C VAL A 11 4.79 -16.87 -1.82
N PHE A 12 4.25 -18.06 -1.60
CA PHE A 12 4.96 -19.16 -0.95
C PHE A 12 6.43 -19.37 -1.41
N PRO A 13 6.75 -19.40 -2.74
CA PRO A 13 8.13 -19.52 -3.20
C PRO A 13 9.01 -18.31 -2.81
N LEU A 14 8.44 -17.11 -2.76
CA LEU A 14 9.15 -15.88 -2.40
C LEU A 14 9.46 -15.80 -0.91
N LEU A 15 8.72 -16.50 -0.04
CA LEU A 15 8.99 -16.51 1.40
C LEU A 15 10.38 -17.09 1.75
N ARG A 16 11.04 -17.76 0.81
CA ARG A 16 12.42 -18.26 0.95
C ARG A 16 13.49 -17.20 0.70
N THR A 17 13.19 -16.09 0.03
CA THR A 17 14.16 -15.02 -0.25
C THR A 17 14.20 -14.00 0.89
N LYS A 18 15.34 -13.31 1.04
CA LYS A 18 15.56 -12.28 2.06
C LYS A 18 15.82 -10.92 1.42
N GLY A 19 15.49 -9.85 2.15
CA GLY A 19 15.85 -8.48 1.83
C GLY A 19 15.42 -8.05 0.42
N PHE A 20 16.35 -7.45 -0.32
CA PHE A 20 16.09 -6.91 -1.66
C PHE A 20 15.63 -7.97 -2.68
N GLY A 21 16.05 -9.23 -2.52
CA GLY A 21 15.59 -10.33 -3.36
C GLY A 21 14.08 -10.62 -3.22
N PHE A 22 13.52 -10.42 -2.03
CA PHE A 22 12.07 -10.52 -1.81
C PHE A 22 11.32 -9.40 -2.53
N PHE A 23 11.87 -8.19 -2.52
CA PHE A 23 11.30 -7.03 -3.20
C PHE A 23 11.25 -7.23 -4.72
N ILE A 24 12.40 -7.50 -5.36
CA ILE A 24 12.46 -7.73 -6.81
C ILE A 24 11.55 -8.91 -7.19
N GLY A 25 11.61 -9.98 -6.42
CA GLY A 25 10.80 -11.17 -6.70
C GLY A 25 9.29 -10.90 -6.61
N SER A 26 8.85 -10.04 -5.67
CA SER A 26 7.44 -9.64 -5.57
C SER A 26 6.99 -8.81 -6.77
N PHE A 27 7.85 -7.89 -7.26
CA PHE A 27 7.60 -7.13 -8.49
C PHE A 27 7.50 -8.05 -9.72
N ALA A 28 8.49 -8.94 -9.88
CA ALA A 28 8.52 -9.89 -10.98
C ALA A 28 7.29 -10.81 -10.96
N LEU A 29 6.88 -11.27 -9.78
CA LEU A 29 5.69 -12.08 -9.63
C LEU A 29 4.41 -11.29 -9.96
N GLY A 30 4.31 -10.04 -9.53
CA GLY A 30 3.19 -9.17 -9.87
C GLY A 30 3.04 -8.99 -11.37
N GLU A 31 4.15 -8.71 -12.05
CA GLU A 31 4.19 -8.59 -13.50
C GLU A 31 3.87 -9.93 -14.20
N PHE A 32 4.37 -11.04 -13.67
CA PHE A 32 4.06 -12.37 -14.18
C PHE A 32 2.56 -12.68 -14.12
N VAL A 33 1.89 -12.34 -13.02
CA VAL A 33 0.42 -12.48 -12.89
C VAL A 33 -0.30 -11.62 -13.92
N ARG A 34 0.16 -10.38 -14.16
CA ARG A 34 -0.40 -9.50 -15.18
C ARG A 34 -0.22 -10.06 -16.59
N LEU A 35 0.96 -10.61 -16.91
CA LEU A 35 1.23 -11.23 -18.20
C LEU A 35 0.35 -12.46 -18.44
N ILE A 36 0.11 -13.27 -17.40
CA ILE A 36 -0.86 -14.38 -17.47
C ILE A 36 -2.25 -13.84 -17.79
N TRP A 37 -2.71 -12.78 -17.11
CA TRP A 37 -4.01 -12.16 -17.41
C TRP A 37 -4.11 -11.76 -18.88
N VAL A 38 -3.12 -11.00 -19.38
CA VAL A 38 -3.11 -10.52 -20.77
C VAL A 38 -3.10 -11.68 -21.77
N LYS A 39 -2.43 -12.80 -21.43
CA LYS A 39 -2.30 -13.96 -22.31
C LYS A 39 -3.57 -14.83 -22.37
N PHE A 40 -4.29 -14.98 -21.26
CA PHE A 40 -5.46 -15.84 -21.17
C PHE A 40 -6.76 -15.09 -21.46
N HIS A 41 -7.42 -15.44 -22.57
CA HIS A 41 -8.65 -14.77 -23.01
C HIS A 41 -9.90 -15.18 -22.21
N PHE A 42 -9.97 -16.43 -21.75
CA PHE A 42 -10.99 -16.94 -20.84
C PHE A 42 -10.27 -17.55 -19.63
N PRO A 43 -10.61 -17.22 -18.38
CA PRO A 43 -11.74 -16.39 -17.88
C PRO A 43 -11.49 -14.87 -17.81
N PHE A 44 -10.32 -14.36 -18.22
CA PHE A 44 -9.88 -12.99 -17.88
C PHE A 44 -10.14 -11.89 -18.92
N GLY A 45 -10.70 -12.23 -20.08
CA GLY A 45 -11.00 -11.26 -21.15
C GLY A 45 -9.80 -10.77 -21.98
N GLY A 46 -8.58 -11.23 -21.65
CA GLY A 46 -7.36 -10.91 -22.38
C GLY A 46 -6.92 -9.44 -22.23
N PRO A 47 -6.30 -8.82 -23.25
CA PRO A 47 -5.76 -7.46 -23.17
C PRO A 47 -6.81 -6.35 -22.97
N ARG A 48 -8.08 -6.64 -23.29
CA ARG A 48 -9.22 -5.73 -23.13
C ARG A 48 -9.87 -5.82 -21.76
N GLY A 49 -9.35 -6.68 -20.88
CA GLY A 49 -9.87 -6.84 -19.53
C GLY A 49 -11.26 -7.48 -19.48
N MET A 50 -11.85 -7.44 -18.29
CA MET A 50 -13.23 -7.85 -18.06
C MET A 50 -14.12 -6.61 -18.03
N ILE A 51 -15.18 -6.60 -18.84
CA ILE A 51 -16.13 -5.48 -18.98
C ILE A 51 -17.51 -5.99 -18.55
N GLY A 52 -18.32 -5.12 -17.92
CA GLY A 52 -19.70 -5.44 -17.55
C GLY A 52 -19.82 -6.01 -16.14
N ILE A 53 -18.99 -5.52 -15.21
CA ILE A 53 -19.14 -5.84 -13.79
C ILE A 53 -20.41 -5.15 -13.30
N PRO A 54 -21.45 -5.89 -12.86
CA PRO A 54 -22.72 -5.31 -12.46
C PRO A 54 -22.52 -4.39 -11.25
N SER A 55 -23.27 -3.29 -11.22
CA SER A 55 -23.41 -2.42 -10.05
C SER A 55 -24.07 -3.19 -8.90
N ILE A 56 -23.68 -2.87 -7.67
CA ILE A 56 -24.28 -3.39 -6.46
C ILE A 56 -25.54 -2.54 -6.35
N GLU A 57 -26.68 -3.16 -6.55
CA GLU A 57 -27.97 -2.51 -6.32
C GLU A 57 -28.49 -3.05 -5.00
N LEU A 58 -28.55 -2.19 -3.96
CA LEU A 58 -29.06 -2.60 -2.66
C LEU A 58 -30.43 -1.97 -2.46
N SER A 59 -31.47 -2.69 -2.91
CA SER A 59 -32.92 -2.45 -2.78
C SER A 59 -33.44 -1.05 -3.18
N ASP A 60 -32.95 0.03 -2.55
CA ASP A 60 -33.37 1.43 -2.77
C ASP A 60 -32.20 2.40 -3.01
N ILE A 61 -30.95 1.93 -2.95
CA ILE A 61 -29.76 2.78 -3.17
C ILE A 61 -29.02 2.31 -4.42
N ASP A 62 -28.97 3.18 -5.42
CA ASP A 62 -28.16 2.97 -6.61
C ASP A 62 -26.71 3.40 -6.34
N PHE A 63 -25.80 2.41 -6.28
CA PHE A 63 -24.38 2.66 -6.10
C PHE A 63 -23.65 3.01 -7.41
N TYR A 64 -24.38 3.20 -8.51
CA TYR A 64 -23.86 3.88 -9.69
C TYR A 64 -23.59 5.37 -9.42
N GLU A 65 -24.37 5.97 -8.52
CA GLU A 65 -24.27 7.37 -8.20
C GLU A 65 -23.01 7.67 -7.35
N ALA A 66 -22.30 8.74 -7.69
CA ALA A 66 -20.96 8.99 -7.15
C ALA A 66 -20.95 9.22 -5.62
N ILE A 67 -22.04 9.79 -5.09
CA ILE A 67 -22.14 10.18 -3.67
C ILE A 67 -22.39 8.94 -2.79
N PRO A 68 -23.40 8.09 -3.04
CA PRO A 68 -23.58 6.84 -2.28
C PRO A 68 -22.36 5.93 -2.33
N TYR A 69 -21.74 5.82 -3.51
CA TYR A 69 -20.54 5.00 -3.70
C TYR A 69 -19.35 5.52 -2.88
N TYR A 70 -19.17 6.84 -2.80
CA TYR A 70 -18.14 7.45 -1.97
C TYR A 70 -18.30 7.09 -0.48
N TYR A 71 -19.51 7.18 0.07
CA TYR A 71 -19.76 6.81 1.47
C TYR A 71 -19.55 5.32 1.74
N LEU A 72 -19.88 4.45 0.78
CA LEU A 72 -19.62 3.02 0.88
C LEU A 72 -18.10 2.75 0.95
N VAL A 73 -17.32 3.32 0.02
CA VAL A 73 -15.86 3.17 0.03
C VAL A 73 -15.24 3.76 1.30
N LEU A 74 -15.73 4.91 1.76
CA LEU A 74 -15.28 5.53 3.00
C LEU A 74 -15.50 4.62 4.21
N LEU A 75 -16.69 4.02 4.32
CA LEU A 75 -17.02 3.06 5.37
C LEU A 75 -16.03 1.88 5.38
N PHE A 76 -15.81 1.25 4.22
CA PHE A 76 -14.88 0.14 4.09
C PHE A 76 -13.43 0.56 4.40
N THR A 77 -13.03 1.75 3.97
CA THR A 77 -11.69 2.29 4.23
C THR A 77 -11.46 2.50 5.72
N ILE A 78 -12.39 3.15 6.42
CA ILE A 78 -12.32 3.36 7.88
C ILE A 78 -12.31 2.01 8.61
N ALA A 79 -13.16 1.07 8.21
CA ALA A 79 -13.19 -0.26 8.81
C ALA A 79 -11.85 -1.00 8.62
N CYS A 80 -11.26 -0.95 7.42
CA CYS A 80 -9.96 -1.56 7.15
C CYS A 80 -8.84 -0.90 7.97
N LEU A 81 -8.83 0.43 8.05
CA LEU A 81 -7.85 1.18 8.86
C LEU A 81 -8.00 0.85 10.35
N ALA A 82 -9.21 0.75 10.87
CA ALA A 82 -9.46 0.38 12.26
C ALA A 82 -8.94 -1.03 12.58
N ILE A 83 -9.16 -2.00 11.67
CA ILE A 83 -8.65 -3.36 11.84
C ILE A 83 -7.12 -3.39 11.75
N LEU A 84 -6.53 -2.71 10.76
CA LEU A 84 -5.07 -2.63 10.61
C LEU A 84 -4.41 -1.96 11.82
N TYR A 85 -5.02 -0.91 12.37
CA TYR A 85 -4.54 -0.24 13.57
C TYR A 85 -4.57 -1.17 14.78
N ARG A 86 -5.65 -1.96 14.94
CA ARG A 86 -5.73 -2.98 15.99
C ARG A 86 -4.66 -4.07 15.82
N ILE A 87 -4.36 -4.48 14.60
CA ILE A 87 -3.29 -5.45 14.30
C ILE A 87 -1.91 -4.86 14.64
N ASP A 88 -1.66 -3.58 14.32
CA ASP A 88 -0.40 -2.91 14.62
C ASP A 88 -0.12 -2.83 16.13
N LEU A 89 -1.15 -2.52 16.93
CA LEU A 89 -1.05 -2.48 18.40
C LEU A 89 -0.94 -3.86 19.04
N SER A 90 -1.38 -4.91 18.33
CA SER A 90 -1.37 -6.29 18.84
C SER A 90 0.04 -6.85 19.01
N ARG A 91 0.15 -8.00 19.69
CA ARG A 91 1.42 -8.74 19.82
C ARG A 91 2.02 -9.08 18.46
N THR A 92 1.18 -9.40 17.47
CA THR A 92 1.63 -9.73 16.10
C THR A 92 2.30 -8.52 15.44
N GLY A 93 1.75 -7.31 15.60
CA GLY A 93 2.34 -6.08 15.08
C GLY A 93 3.70 -5.78 15.71
N LYS A 94 3.84 -5.96 17.03
CA LYS A 94 5.12 -5.81 17.74
C LYS A 94 6.18 -6.80 17.26
N VAL A 95 5.79 -8.05 17.02
CA VAL A 95 6.69 -9.07 16.46
C VAL A 95 7.14 -8.70 15.05
N LEU A 96 6.23 -8.21 14.20
CA LEU A 96 6.58 -7.74 12.84
C LEU A 96 7.56 -6.57 12.88
N LYS A 97 7.39 -5.61 13.80
CA LYS A 97 8.33 -4.50 14.01
C LYS A 97 9.70 -5.00 14.47
N ALA A 98 9.76 -6.02 15.33
CA ALA A 98 11.01 -6.64 15.74
C ALA A 98 11.73 -7.33 14.55
N ILE A 99 10.97 -8.06 13.71
CA ILE A 99 11.50 -8.69 12.49
C ILE A 99 12.02 -7.64 11.51
N TYR A 100 11.35 -6.48 11.41
CA TYR A 100 11.78 -5.36 10.57
C TYR A 100 13.08 -4.72 11.08
N ALA A 101 13.26 -4.61 12.39
CA ALA A 101 14.47 -4.04 12.99
C ALA A 101 15.70 -4.93 12.79
N ASP A 102 15.59 -6.22 13.14
CA ASP A 102 16.64 -7.20 12.87
C ASP A 102 16.02 -8.60 12.75
N GLU A 103 16.07 -9.14 11.53
CA GLU A 103 15.53 -10.46 11.22
C GLU A 103 16.35 -11.58 11.87
N ASP A 104 17.68 -11.47 11.87
CA ASP A 104 18.56 -12.54 12.34
C ASP A 104 18.53 -12.60 13.87
N LEU A 105 18.50 -11.45 14.56
CA LEU A 105 18.29 -11.38 16.01
C LEU A 105 16.92 -11.95 16.40
N SER A 106 15.87 -11.63 15.64
CA SER A 106 14.51 -12.16 15.88
C SER A 106 14.48 -13.69 15.80
N ARG A 107 15.27 -14.29 14.91
CA ARG A 107 15.39 -15.75 14.81
C ARG A 107 16.12 -16.35 16.02
N CYS A 108 17.15 -15.69 16.53
CA CYS A 108 17.89 -16.14 17.71
C CYS A 108 17.02 -16.23 18.97
N ILE A 109 16.05 -15.33 19.13
CA ILE A 109 15.07 -15.37 20.25
C ILE A 109 13.88 -16.31 20.00
N GLY A 110 13.95 -17.15 18.95
CA GLY A 110 12.96 -18.19 18.66
C GLY A 110 11.73 -17.73 17.88
N ILE A 111 11.72 -16.53 17.30
CA ILE A 111 10.60 -16.07 16.47
C ILE A 111 10.65 -16.79 15.11
N ASN A 112 9.55 -17.45 14.75
CA ASN A 112 9.41 -18.06 13.43
C ASN A 112 9.08 -16.98 12.37
N VAL A 113 10.13 -16.37 11.81
CA VAL A 113 10.02 -15.29 10.81
C VAL A 113 9.16 -15.70 9.61
N ALA A 114 9.32 -16.94 9.12
CA ALA A 114 8.57 -17.42 7.95
C ALA A 114 7.06 -17.41 8.17
N ARG A 115 6.60 -17.83 9.35
CA ARG A 115 5.17 -17.81 9.72
C ARG A 115 4.62 -16.39 9.80
N TYR A 116 5.35 -15.47 10.44
CA TYR A 116 4.92 -14.07 10.55
C TYR A 116 4.93 -13.33 9.21
N ARG A 117 5.88 -13.64 8.30
CA ARG A 117 5.86 -13.14 6.92
C ARG A 117 4.66 -13.65 6.13
N ALA A 118 4.37 -14.95 6.19
CA ALA A 118 3.19 -15.51 5.54
C ALA A 118 1.90 -14.86 6.06
N MET A 119 1.80 -14.65 7.38
CA MET A 119 0.66 -13.96 7.98
C MET A 119 0.54 -12.51 7.49
N ALA A 120 1.63 -11.75 7.52
CA ALA A 120 1.65 -10.37 7.02
C ALA A 120 1.26 -10.29 5.54
N PHE A 121 1.72 -11.23 4.73
CA PHE A 121 1.36 -11.32 3.32
C PHE A 121 -0.13 -11.63 3.12
N SER A 122 -0.67 -12.63 3.82
CA SER A 122 -2.11 -12.97 3.74
C SER A 122 -3.01 -11.83 4.15
N VAL A 123 -2.66 -11.12 5.23
CA VAL A 123 -3.40 -9.94 5.69
C VAL A 123 -3.35 -8.84 4.62
N SER A 124 -2.17 -8.58 4.05
CA SER A 124 -2.01 -7.59 2.96
C SER A 124 -2.84 -7.96 1.73
N ALA A 125 -2.80 -9.23 1.30
CA ALA A 125 -3.57 -9.74 0.16
C ALA A 125 -5.08 -9.71 0.40
N PHE A 126 -5.53 -9.88 1.65
CA PHE A 126 -6.93 -9.73 2.03
C PHE A 126 -7.40 -8.29 1.80
N PHE A 127 -6.69 -7.31 2.35
CA PHE A 127 -7.04 -5.89 2.22
C PHE A 127 -6.89 -5.37 0.78
N ALA A 128 -5.82 -5.78 0.07
CA ALA A 128 -5.65 -5.46 -1.35
C ALA A 128 -6.78 -6.05 -2.20
N GLY A 129 -7.28 -7.25 -1.86
CA GLY A 129 -8.44 -7.84 -2.51
C GLY A 129 -9.72 -7.03 -2.31
N ILE A 130 -9.97 -6.52 -1.10
CA ILE A 130 -11.12 -5.63 -0.83
C ILE A 130 -11.00 -4.35 -1.68
N ALA A 131 -9.82 -3.72 -1.68
CA ALA A 131 -9.57 -2.53 -2.48
C ALA A 131 -9.76 -2.79 -3.99
N GLY A 132 -9.30 -3.95 -4.48
CA GLY A 132 -9.45 -4.35 -5.88
C GLY A 132 -10.90 -4.59 -6.29
N VAL A 133 -11.71 -5.24 -5.44
CA VAL A 133 -13.14 -5.46 -5.69
C VAL A 133 -13.89 -4.13 -5.73
N LEU A 134 -13.60 -3.22 -4.79
CA LEU A 134 -14.18 -1.88 -4.80
C LEU A 134 -13.77 -1.15 -6.10
N LEU A 135 -12.48 -1.11 -6.43
CA LEU A 135 -12.00 -0.45 -7.65
C LEU A 135 -12.65 -1.00 -8.93
N ALA A 136 -12.75 -2.32 -9.04
CA ALA A 136 -13.42 -3.00 -10.15
C ALA A 136 -14.87 -2.55 -10.31
N HIS A 137 -15.56 -2.43 -9.18
CA HIS A 137 -16.93 -1.95 -9.13
C HIS A 137 -17.06 -0.48 -9.56
N ARG A 138 -16.13 0.37 -9.12
CA ARG A 138 -16.14 1.80 -9.46
C ARG A 138 -15.93 2.06 -10.95
N LEU A 139 -15.05 1.27 -11.57
CA LEU A 139 -14.68 1.43 -12.98
C LEU A 139 -15.62 0.67 -13.92
N GLY A 140 -16.38 -0.32 -13.43
CA GLY A 140 -17.27 -1.17 -14.26
C GLY A 140 -16.54 -2.10 -15.23
N ALA A 141 -15.21 -1.95 -15.34
CA ALA A 141 -14.30 -2.76 -16.12
C ALA A 141 -12.94 -2.82 -15.43
N ILE A 142 -12.22 -3.93 -15.64
CA ILE A 142 -10.86 -4.10 -15.13
C ILE A 142 -9.92 -4.38 -16.30
N ASP A 143 -9.08 -3.39 -16.61
CA ASP A 143 -8.02 -3.53 -17.61
C ASP A 143 -6.67 -3.91 -16.97
N PRO A 144 -5.92 -4.86 -17.54
CA PRO A 144 -4.58 -5.22 -17.05
C PRO A 144 -3.56 -4.09 -17.20
N LYS A 145 -3.87 -3.06 -18.01
CA LYS A 145 -3.03 -1.86 -18.17
C LYS A 145 -3.01 -0.98 -16.92
N ASN A 146 -4.05 -1.03 -16.10
CA ASN A 146 -4.11 -0.25 -14.85
C ASN A 146 -3.16 -0.80 -13.78
N PHE A 147 -2.78 -2.06 -13.88
CA PHE A 147 -1.92 -2.78 -12.92
C PHE A 147 -0.52 -3.05 -13.46
N ASP A 148 -0.01 -2.17 -14.33
CA ASP A 148 1.33 -2.27 -14.89
C ASP A 148 2.42 -2.01 -13.83
N VAL A 149 3.67 -2.35 -14.18
CA VAL A 149 4.84 -2.17 -13.31
C VAL A 149 4.94 -0.73 -12.77
N ASN A 150 4.62 0.26 -13.59
CA ASN A 150 4.60 1.67 -13.18
C ASN A 150 3.68 1.92 -11.99
N THR A 151 2.46 1.35 -12.01
CA THR A 151 1.52 1.46 -10.89
C THR A 151 2.08 0.80 -9.63
N MET A 152 2.71 -0.37 -9.76
CA MET A 152 3.35 -1.05 -8.61
C MET A 152 4.47 -0.21 -8.01
N VAL A 153 5.29 0.43 -8.85
CA VAL A 153 6.35 1.34 -8.42
C VAL A 153 5.76 2.56 -7.72
N TYR A 154 4.69 3.16 -8.26
CA TYR A 154 4.02 4.31 -7.63
C TYR A 154 3.47 3.96 -6.24
N LEU A 155 2.86 2.78 -6.06
CA LEU A 155 2.40 2.34 -4.74
C LEU A 155 3.55 2.27 -3.73
N VAL A 156 4.71 1.76 -4.14
CA VAL A 156 5.91 1.74 -3.28
C VAL A 156 6.38 3.15 -2.97
N ILE A 157 6.41 4.05 -3.97
CA ILE A 157 6.80 5.44 -3.78
C ILE A 157 5.89 6.13 -2.76
N TRP A 158 4.58 5.96 -2.86
CA TRP A 158 3.63 6.57 -1.93
C TRP A 158 3.88 6.13 -0.48
N VAL A 159 4.18 4.84 -0.28
CA VAL A 159 4.49 4.29 1.05
C VAL A 159 5.84 4.81 1.57
N VAL A 160 6.88 4.79 0.72
CA VAL A 160 8.23 5.22 1.11
C VAL A 160 8.29 6.71 1.42
N VAL A 161 7.65 7.55 0.59
CA VAL A 161 7.57 9.00 0.80
C VAL A 161 6.78 9.33 2.05
N GLY A 162 5.69 8.60 2.32
CA GLY A 162 4.92 8.71 3.55
C GLY A 162 5.71 8.34 4.82
N GLY A 163 6.54 7.30 4.71
CA GLY A 163 7.38 6.79 5.79
C GLY A 163 6.97 5.37 6.21
N VAL A 164 7.92 4.44 6.20
CA VAL A 164 7.67 3.00 6.44
C VAL A 164 7.63 2.64 7.93
N GLY A 165 8.14 3.52 8.80
CA GLY A 165 8.31 3.26 10.24
C GLY A 165 7.07 3.56 11.09
N SER A 166 6.01 4.13 10.52
CA SER A 166 4.83 4.58 11.23
C SER A 166 3.54 4.16 10.55
N PHE A 167 2.49 3.95 11.34
CA PHE A 167 1.18 3.56 10.85
C PHE A 167 0.55 4.66 9.96
N TRP A 168 0.75 5.93 10.33
CA TRP A 168 0.15 7.07 9.63
C TRP A 168 0.94 7.52 8.41
N GLY A 169 2.24 7.21 8.36
CA GLY A 169 3.14 7.61 7.28
C GLY A 169 2.59 7.28 5.88
N PRO A 170 2.25 6.02 5.57
CA PRO A 170 1.73 5.64 4.25
C PRO A 170 0.43 6.36 3.88
N LEU A 171 -0.43 6.67 4.86
CA LEU A 171 -1.70 7.37 4.64
C LEU A 171 -1.46 8.81 4.19
N ILE A 172 -0.53 9.51 4.86
CA ILE A 172 -0.09 10.86 4.48
C ILE A 172 0.62 10.83 3.12
N GLY A 173 1.48 9.83 2.91
CA GLY A 173 2.20 9.64 1.64
C GLY A 173 1.26 9.51 0.45
N VAL A 174 0.22 8.66 0.56
CA VAL A 174 -0.81 8.53 -0.48
C VAL A 174 -1.54 9.85 -0.72
N ALA A 175 -1.99 10.54 0.35
CA ALA A 175 -2.69 11.81 0.21
C ALA A 175 -1.85 12.89 -0.50
N VAL A 176 -0.59 13.07 -0.08
CA VAL A 176 0.32 14.05 -0.67
C VAL A 176 0.68 13.67 -2.11
N MET A 177 1.03 12.41 -2.35
CA MET A 177 1.42 11.95 -3.69
C MET A 177 0.25 11.96 -4.67
N MET A 178 -0.99 11.79 -4.19
CA MET A 178 -2.18 11.96 -5.03
C MET A 178 -2.35 13.41 -5.47
N LEU A 179 -2.17 14.38 -4.56
CA LEU A 179 -2.19 15.81 -4.90
C LEU A 179 -1.07 16.19 -5.88
N VAL A 180 0.15 15.68 -5.65
CA VAL A 180 1.28 15.87 -6.58
C VAL A 180 0.97 15.24 -7.93
N GLY A 181 0.41 14.04 -7.94
CA GLY A 181 0.02 13.33 -9.15
C GLY A 181 -1.06 14.07 -9.95
N GLU A 182 -1.96 14.77 -9.26
CA GLU A 182 -3.01 15.61 -9.86
C GLU A 182 -2.43 16.92 -10.41
N ALA A 183 -1.56 17.59 -9.66
CA ALA A 183 -0.85 18.79 -10.10
C ALA A 183 0.09 18.50 -11.28
N ALA A 184 0.62 17.28 -11.38
CA ALA A 184 1.46 16.81 -12.47
C ALA A 184 0.67 16.29 -13.69
N ARG A 185 -0.67 16.38 -13.71
CA ARG A 185 -1.49 16.03 -14.89
C ARG A 185 -1.01 16.63 -16.21
N PRO A 186 -0.64 17.92 -16.30
CA PRO A 186 -0.17 18.50 -17.57
C PRO A 186 1.17 17.93 -18.05
N LEU A 187 1.95 17.29 -17.17
CA LEU A 187 3.22 16.63 -17.50
C LEU A 187 3.11 15.10 -17.53
N ALA A 188 1.98 14.57 -18.01
CA ALA A 188 1.67 13.14 -17.96
C ALA A 188 2.78 12.23 -18.51
N GLU A 189 3.48 12.65 -19.57
CA GLU A 189 4.60 11.88 -20.14
C GLU A 189 5.83 11.82 -19.22
N TRP A 190 6.08 12.87 -18.45
CA TRP A 190 7.25 13.01 -17.56
C TRP A 190 6.96 12.49 -16.14
N ARG A 191 5.75 11.99 -15.91
CA ARG A 191 5.27 11.53 -14.60
C ARG A 191 6.17 10.45 -13.98
N PRO A 192 6.64 9.41 -14.70
CA PRO A 192 7.55 8.43 -14.11
C PRO A 192 8.86 9.05 -13.62
N LEU A 193 9.42 10.00 -14.39
CA LEU A 193 10.63 10.74 -14.00
C LEU A 193 10.40 11.60 -12.76
N LEU A 194 9.27 12.32 -12.69
CA LEU A 194 8.92 13.16 -11.54
C LEU A 194 8.79 12.32 -10.26
N PHE A 195 8.04 11.21 -10.31
CA PHE A 195 7.87 10.33 -9.15
C PHE A 195 9.19 9.67 -8.74
N GLY A 196 10.03 9.24 -9.69
CA GLY A 196 11.36 8.71 -9.40
C GLY A 196 12.29 9.76 -8.77
N GLY A 197 12.27 11.00 -9.27
CA GLY A 197 13.03 12.10 -8.70
C GLY A 197 12.59 12.44 -7.27
N ILE A 198 11.27 12.51 -7.04
CA ILE A 198 10.69 12.70 -5.70
C ILE A 198 11.17 11.60 -4.76
N LEU A 199 11.12 10.33 -5.19
CA LEU A 199 11.60 9.21 -4.38
C LEU A 199 13.07 9.40 -3.97
N ILE A 200 13.95 9.74 -4.90
CA ILE A 200 15.38 9.96 -4.62
C ILE A 200 15.57 11.11 -3.63
N VAL A 201 14.88 12.22 -3.84
CA VAL A 201 14.94 13.40 -2.95
C VAL A 201 14.46 13.04 -1.55
N PHE A 202 13.35 12.33 -1.41
CA PHE A 202 12.86 11.91 -0.10
C PHE A 202 13.78 10.91 0.59
N LEU A 203 14.34 9.94 -0.15
CA LEU A 203 15.30 8.98 0.42
C LEU A 203 16.60 9.65 0.89
N THR A 204 17.05 10.70 0.19
CA THR A 204 18.30 11.41 0.51
C THR A 204 18.13 12.45 1.60
N LEU A 205 17.04 13.22 1.58
CA LEU A 205 16.82 14.33 2.52
C LEU A 205 16.05 13.92 3.79
N LEU A 206 15.18 12.90 3.69
CA LEU A 206 14.19 12.55 4.72
C LEU A 206 14.07 11.02 4.83
N PRO A 207 15.07 10.30 5.38
CA PRO A 207 15.06 8.83 5.46
C PRO A 207 13.92 8.24 6.30
N GLY A 208 13.24 9.05 7.12
CA GLY A 208 12.04 8.66 7.87
C GLY A 208 10.72 9.00 7.18
N GLY A 209 10.74 9.54 5.95
CA GLY A 209 9.57 10.01 5.21
C GLY A 209 8.92 11.26 5.84
N LEU A 210 7.75 11.60 5.32
CA LEU A 210 6.91 12.73 5.78
C LEU A 210 6.58 12.66 7.28
N ASP A 211 6.41 11.46 7.84
CA ASP A 211 6.07 11.30 9.25
C ASP A 211 7.21 11.74 10.20
N SER A 212 8.46 11.54 9.78
CA SER A 212 9.63 12.04 10.55
C SER A 212 9.77 13.55 10.54
N LEU A 213 9.18 14.24 9.55
CA LEU A 213 9.15 15.69 9.51
C LEU A 213 8.23 16.23 10.61
N MET A 214 7.07 15.60 10.84
CA MET A 214 6.15 15.99 11.92
C MET A 214 6.77 15.83 13.30
N SER A 215 7.46 14.71 13.57
CA SER A 215 8.11 14.50 14.86
C SER A 215 9.25 15.49 15.10
N LYS A 216 10.05 15.77 14.07
CA LYS A 216 11.17 16.72 14.16
C LYS A 216 10.71 18.17 14.30
N VAL A 217 9.63 18.57 13.63
CA VAL A 217 9.00 19.90 13.80
C VAL A 217 8.42 20.05 15.21
N ARG A 218 7.81 18.99 15.75
CA ARG A 218 7.27 19.00 17.12
C ARG A 218 8.37 19.14 18.17
N GLU A 219 9.49 18.44 18.01
CA GLU A 219 10.66 18.60 18.89
C GLU A 219 11.29 20.00 18.81
N MET A 220 11.29 20.63 17.63
CA MET A 220 11.79 22.00 17.48
C MET A 220 10.84 23.04 18.09
N LEU A 221 9.53 22.78 18.05
CA LEU A 221 8.53 23.62 18.71
C LEU A 221 8.62 23.50 20.24
N ASP A 222 8.73 22.28 20.78
CA ASP A 222 8.88 22.07 22.23
C ASP A 222 10.17 22.69 22.78
N LYS A 223 11.26 22.68 22.01
CA LYS A 223 12.50 23.38 22.38
C LYS A 223 12.35 24.91 22.39
N ARG A 224 11.48 25.48 21.54
CA ARG A 224 11.19 26.92 21.56
C ARG A 224 10.30 27.33 22.73
N THR A 225 9.39 26.47 23.19
CA THR A 225 8.57 26.73 24.37
C THR A 225 9.37 26.62 25.66
N ALA A 226 10.34 25.70 25.74
CA ALA A 226 11.24 25.58 26.89
C ALA A 226 12.13 26.83 27.08
N ASP A 227 12.71 27.37 26.00
CA ASP A 227 13.59 28.56 26.02
C ASP A 227 12.84 29.88 26.32
N GLY A 228 11.51 29.89 26.22
CA GLY A 228 10.66 31.03 26.57
C GLY A 228 10.32 31.15 28.06
N THR A 229 10.46 30.06 28.83
CA THR A 229 10.07 30.02 30.26
C THR A 229 11.23 30.36 31.20
N GLU A 230 12.47 30.37 30.70
CA GLU A 230 13.68 30.69 31.48
C GLU A 230 14.00 32.20 31.48
N LYS A 231 13.18 33.02 30.81
CA LYS A 231 13.35 34.48 30.69
C LYS A 231 12.26 35.33 31.37
N ILE A 232 11.47 34.75 32.28
CA ILE A 232 10.48 35.48 33.10
C ILE A 232 10.87 35.38 34.57
#